data_AF-A0A8H4V3A3-F1
#
_entry.id   AF-A0A8H4V3A3-F1
#
_cell.length_a   1.000
_cell.length_b   1.000
_cell.length_c   1.000
_cell.angle_alpha   90.00
_cell.angle_beta   90.00
_cell.angle_gamma   90.00
#
_symmetry.space_group_name_H-M   'P 1'
#
loop_
_entity.id
_entity.type
_entity.pdbx_description
1 polymer ?
#
loop_
_entity_poly.entity_id
_entity_poly.type
_entity_poly.pdbx_seq_one_letter_code
_entity_poly.pdbx_strand_id
1 'polypeptide(L)'
;MGGNLDELEGPTTVDAEDGEDPLPTQGQHDQIELDTNARFAALKRFYTKQIEDTSVSATDPLASDFGATFSSPSALSRIMSLYTSSSHLYGGGAKKAKSKPPVMREALAPSEGAKVANGTKERSIINRMASEDCAWDDILSKEQRAFQDPEARFMEELRPLPVLLRTKRSKRCKSCKHILVKPEIKPASTRFRIRLIALSYIPLPTIRPLMPAALPGQSVSATSLLQPKLDSLTPLRPIQYLLTLKNHMFDPVKVTLATPSVTPGRIGSR
;
A
#
# COMPACT_ATOMS: atom_id res chain seq x y z
N MET A 1 10.10 48.06 65.80
CA MET A 1 10.86 48.86 66.79
C MET A 1 11.92 47.95 67.36
N GLY A 2 13.21 48.17 67.29
CA GLY A 2 14.11 49.16 66.70
C GLY A 2 15.50 48.50 66.74
N GLY A 3 16.36 48.80 65.76
CA GLY A 3 17.58 48.04 65.48
C GLY A 3 18.82 48.44 66.26
N ASN A 4 19.96 48.28 65.56
CA ASN A 4 21.32 48.79 65.80
C ASN A 4 22.19 47.96 66.78
N LEU A 5 23.48 47.66 66.54
CA LEU A 5 24.59 48.37 65.88
C LEU A 5 25.71 47.34 65.47
N ASP A 6 26.44 47.57 64.36
CA ASP A 6 27.93 47.77 64.30
C ASP A 6 28.73 46.46 64.03
N GLU A 7 29.83 46.34 63.29
CA GLU A 7 30.70 47.26 62.52
C GLU A 7 31.75 46.42 61.73
N LEU A 8 32.37 47.04 60.70
CA LEU A 8 33.72 46.82 60.12
C LEU A 8 33.95 45.56 59.23
N GLU A 9 34.58 45.61 58.05
CA GLU A 9 35.62 46.53 57.51
C GLU A 9 35.71 46.39 55.97
N GLY A 10 36.17 47.43 55.26
CA GLY A 10 36.21 47.54 53.79
C GLY A 10 37.55 47.15 53.12
N PRO A 11 38.09 47.97 52.19
CA PRO A 11 38.00 47.78 50.73
C PRO A 11 39.38 47.71 50.02
N THR A 12 39.43 47.36 48.72
CA THR A 12 40.26 48.07 47.70
C THR A 12 40.09 47.49 46.28
N THR A 13 39.76 48.39 45.36
CA THR A 13 39.86 48.33 43.89
C THR A 13 41.32 48.47 43.43
N VAL A 14 41.71 47.80 42.34
CA VAL A 14 42.59 48.37 41.30
C VAL A 14 42.52 47.55 40.01
N ASP A 15 42.32 48.28 38.92
CA ASP A 15 42.14 47.87 37.53
C ASP A 15 43.40 47.28 36.88
N ALA A 16 43.21 46.41 35.88
CA ALA A 16 44.11 46.27 34.75
C ALA A 16 43.34 45.61 33.58
N GLU A 17 42.95 46.43 32.60
CA GLU A 17 42.60 45.98 31.26
C GLU A 17 43.87 45.47 30.56
N ASP A 18 43.80 44.30 29.93
CA ASP A 18 44.57 44.00 28.72
C ASP A 18 43.80 42.94 27.92
N GLY A 19 43.53 43.27 26.66
CA GLY A 19 42.69 42.49 25.77
C GLY A 19 43.40 41.33 25.10
N GLU A 20 42.68 40.21 24.96
CA GLU A 20 42.93 39.17 23.96
C GLU A 20 41.59 38.61 23.47
N ASP A 21 41.15 39.00 22.27
CA ASP A 21 40.39 38.09 21.40
C ASP A 21 41.38 37.04 20.88
N PRO A 22 41.06 35.72 20.79
CA PRO A 22 39.99 35.26 19.89
C PRO A 22 39.30 33.91 20.24
N LEU A 23 38.07 33.69 19.75
CA LEU A 23 37.75 32.57 18.81
C LEU A 23 36.25 32.63 18.44
N PRO A 24 35.89 32.42 17.16
CA PRO A 24 34.50 32.44 16.73
C PRO A 24 33.81 31.15 17.17
N THR A 25 32.76 31.30 17.99
CA THR A 25 31.79 30.25 18.28
C THR A 25 31.26 29.72 16.96
N GLN A 26 31.63 28.48 16.64
CA GLN A 26 31.13 27.76 15.48
C GLN A 26 29.60 27.85 15.48
N GLY A 27 29.07 28.39 14.39
CA GLY A 27 27.65 28.65 14.22
C GLY A 27 26.84 27.43 14.61
N GLN A 28 25.91 27.64 15.53
CA GLN A 28 24.70 26.85 15.63
C GLN A 28 24.08 26.89 14.23
N HIS A 29 24.38 25.87 13.42
CA HIS A 29 23.55 25.53 12.28
C HIS A 29 22.23 25.08 12.90
N ASP A 30 21.34 26.04 13.14
CA ASP A 30 19.91 25.77 13.24
C ASP A 30 19.55 24.95 12.02
N GLN A 31 19.48 23.63 12.22
CA GLN A 31 19.01 22.70 11.20
C GLN A 31 17.52 23.02 11.04
N ILE A 32 17.23 23.96 10.15
CA ILE A 32 15.87 24.28 9.74
C ILE A 32 15.25 22.97 9.26
N GLU A 33 14.33 22.44 10.06
CA GLU A 33 13.64 21.21 9.73
C GLU A 33 12.76 21.47 8.50
N LEU A 34 13.16 20.87 7.38
CA LEU A 34 12.42 21.00 6.12
C LEU A 34 11.06 20.29 6.27
N ASP A 35 9.99 20.99 5.88
CA ASP A 35 8.66 20.39 5.76
C ASP A 35 8.71 19.14 4.86
N THR A 36 7.80 18.20 5.09
CA THR A 36 7.62 16.97 4.32
C THR A 36 7.67 17.19 2.81
N ASN A 37 7.00 18.23 2.30
CA ASN A 37 7.00 18.59 0.88
C ASN A 37 8.34 19.15 0.41
N ALA A 38 8.97 20.01 1.23
CA ALA A 38 10.28 20.58 0.93
C ALA A 38 11.37 19.50 0.91
N ARG A 39 11.31 18.56 1.87
CA ARG A 39 12.18 17.38 1.93
C ARG A 39 12.01 16.50 0.69
N PHE A 40 10.77 16.21 0.30
CA PHE A 40 10.51 15.45 -0.92
C PHE A 40 11.05 16.16 -2.17
N ALA A 41 10.88 17.49 -2.25
CA ALA A 41 11.42 18.27 -3.36
C ALA A 41 12.96 18.26 -3.39
N ALA A 42 13.62 18.36 -2.23
CA ALA A 42 15.07 18.27 -2.11
C ALA A 42 15.59 16.89 -2.54
N LEU A 43 15.00 15.80 -2.05
CA LEU A 43 15.33 14.44 -2.46
C LEU A 43 15.10 14.21 -3.95
N LYS A 44 13.98 14.71 -4.48
CA LYS A 44 13.66 14.62 -5.90
C LYS A 44 14.72 15.33 -6.73
N ARG A 45 15.10 16.56 -6.36
CA ARG A 45 16.17 17.33 -7.03
C ARG A 45 17.51 16.60 -6.97
N PHE A 46 17.86 16.09 -5.80
CA PHE A 46 19.10 15.34 -5.59
C PHE A 46 19.23 14.13 -6.52
N TYR A 47 18.23 13.24 -6.53
CA TYR A 47 18.26 12.05 -7.39
C TYR A 47 18.11 12.38 -8.87
N THR A 48 17.33 13.40 -9.22
CA THR A 48 17.22 13.85 -10.62
C THR A 48 18.57 14.35 -11.13
N LYS A 49 19.26 15.19 -10.33
CA LYS A 49 20.61 15.67 -10.65
C LYS A 49 21.61 14.52 -10.82
N GLN A 50 21.59 13.53 -9.94
CA GLN A 50 22.47 12.36 -10.09
C GLN A 50 22.20 11.56 -11.38
N ILE A 51 20.94 11.46 -11.80
CA ILE A 51 20.58 10.81 -13.06
C ILE A 51 21.12 11.62 -14.24
N GLU A 52 20.98 12.95 -14.19
CA GLU A 52 21.54 13.87 -15.19
C GLU A 52 23.07 13.70 -15.27
N ASP A 53 23.78 13.90 -14.16
CA ASP A 53 25.24 13.78 -14.06
C ASP A 53 25.76 12.41 -14.53
N THR A 54 25.02 11.33 -14.24
CA THR A 54 25.34 9.96 -14.69
C THR A 54 25.08 9.76 -16.18
N SER A 55 24.03 10.38 -16.73
CA SER A 55 23.67 10.27 -18.14
C SER A 55 24.60 11.06 -19.06
N VAL A 56 25.30 12.08 -18.54
CA VAL A 56 26.37 12.81 -19.23
C VAL A 56 27.65 11.96 -19.23
N SER A 57 27.60 10.77 -19.83
CA SER A 57 28.80 10.10 -20.33
C SER A 57 29.25 10.76 -21.64
N ALA A 58 29.96 11.88 -21.48
CA ALA A 58 31.11 12.37 -22.25
C ALA A 58 31.10 12.54 -23.80
N THR A 59 30.05 12.30 -24.59
CA THR A 59 30.19 12.45 -26.06
C THR A 59 29.04 13.10 -26.86
N ASP A 60 28.11 13.86 -26.27
CA ASP A 60 27.07 14.51 -27.09
C ASP A 60 26.86 16.01 -26.75
N PRO A 61 27.31 16.94 -27.62
CA PRO A 61 27.23 18.38 -27.39
C PRO A 61 25.81 18.98 -27.57
N LEU A 62 24.77 18.16 -27.83
CA LEU A 62 23.39 18.64 -28.02
C LEU A 62 22.46 18.46 -26.79
N ALA A 63 22.96 17.95 -25.67
CA ALA A 63 22.12 17.57 -24.53
C ALA A 63 21.59 18.76 -23.68
N SER A 64 22.14 19.97 -23.81
CA SER A 64 21.78 21.11 -22.94
C SER A 64 20.39 21.69 -23.21
N ASP A 65 19.88 21.57 -24.44
CA ASP A 65 18.73 22.39 -24.88
C ASP A 65 17.38 21.67 -24.82
N PHE A 66 17.37 20.34 -24.58
CA PHE A 66 16.15 19.52 -24.56
C PHE A 66 15.81 18.87 -23.21
N GLY A 67 16.57 19.17 -22.15
CA GLY A 67 16.46 18.50 -20.84
C GLY A 67 15.14 18.69 -20.08
N ALA A 68 14.33 19.69 -20.45
CA ALA A 68 13.12 20.05 -19.69
C ALA A 68 11.82 19.34 -20.14
N THR A 69 11.77 18.72 -21.32
CA THR A 69 10.53 18.15 -21.88
C THR A 69 10.39 16.64 -21.72
N PHE A 70 11.45 15.93 -21.33
CA PHE A 70 11.42 14.49 -21.12
C PHE A 70 11.62 14.17 -19.64
N SER A 71 10.60 13.58 -19.03
CA SER A 71 10.56 13.19 -17.62
C SER A 71 11.58 12.11 -17.21
N SER A 72 12.43 11.63 -18.12
CA SER A 72 13.64 10.88 -17.79
C SER A 72 14.70 10.97 -18.90
N PRO A 73 15.96 11.30 -18.59
CA PRO A 73 17.09 11.26 -19.54
C PRO A 73 17.28 9.89 -20.21
N SER A 74 16.93 8.81 -19.50
CA SER A 74 16.96 7.43 -20.00
C SER A 74 15.96 7.16 -21.14
N ALA A 75 14.81 7.85 -21.16
CA ALA A 75 13.85 7.73 -22.25
C ALA A 75 14.39 8.39 -23.53
N LEU A 76 15.00 9.57 -23.41
CA LEU A 76 15.60 10.27 -24.54
C LEU A 76 16.80 9.49 -25.11
N SER A 77 17.71 8.99 -24.27
CA SER A 77 18.81 8.13 -24.72
C SER A 77 18.31 6.87 -25.45
N ARG A 78 17.24 6.23 -24.95
CA ARG A 78 16.59 5.10 -25.63
C ARG A 78 15.98 5.52 -26.97
N ILE A 79 15.31 6.66 -27.04
CA ILE A 79 14.74 7.21 -28.28
C ILE A 79 15.85 7.50 -29.29
N MET A 80 16.91 8.23 -28.91
CA MET A 80 18.05 8.52 -29.78
C MET A 80 18.76 7.24 -30.24
N SER A 81 18.89 6.23 -29.38
CA SER A 81 19.47 4.93 -29.76
C SER A 81 18.63 4.18 -30.81
N LEU A 82 17.30 4.34 -30.81
CA LEU A 82 16.42 3.75 -31.82
C LEU A 82 16.60 4.42 -33.19
N TYR A 83 16.86 5.73 -33.21
CA TYR A 83 17.10 6.48 -34.45
C TYR A 83 18.54 6.43 -34.95
N THR A 84 19.54 6.27 -34.08
CA THR A 84 20.96 6.08 -34.47
C THR A 84 21.26 4.63 -34.87
N SER A 85 20.52 3.64 -34.35
CA SER A 85 20.74 2.22 -34.72
C SER A 85 20.18 1.84 -36.09
N SER A 86 19.41 2.73 -36.75
CA SER A 86 18.84 2.45 -38.07
C SER A 86 19.79 2.75 -39.24
N SER A 87 20.99 3.30 -38.99
CA SER A 87 21.98 3.66 -40.02
C SER A 87 23.10 2.64 -40.24
N HIS A 88 23.14 1.51 -39.50
CA HIS A 88 24.20 0.49 -39.64
C HIS A 88 23.70 -0.79 -40.31
N LEU A 89 23.46 -0.73 -41.62
CA LEU A 89 23.24 -1.92 -42.47
C LEU A 89 24.54 -2.52 -43.05
N TYR A 90 25.72 -1.93 -42.79
CA TYR A 90 26.99 -2.46 -43.27
C TYR A 90 28.04 -2.52 -42.16
N GLY A 91 28.43 -3.76 -41.83
CA GLY A 91 29.75 -4.20 -41.39
C GLY A 91 30.54 -3.36 -40.38
N GLY A 92 30.71 -3.91 -39.17
CA GLY A 92 31.89 -3.66 -38.35
C GLY A 92 31.76 -2.55 -37.30
N GLY A 93 31.09 -2.83 -36.19
CA GLY A 93 31.02 -1.92 -35.04
C GLY A 93 31.45 -2.63 -33.76
N ALA A 94 32.62 -2.27 -33.24
CA ALA A 94 33.13 -2.72 -31.96
C ALA A 94 32.06 -2.58 -30.87
N LYS A 95 31.79 -3.68 -30.15
CA LYS A 95 30.98 -3.66 -28.92
C LYS A 95 31.72 -2.82 -27.89
N LYS A 96 31.57 -1.50 -27.91
CA LYS A 96 31.99 -0.66 -26.80
C LYS A 96 31.27 -1.17 -25.56
N ALA A 97 32.06 -1.60 -24.58
CA ALA A 97 31.56 -2.06 -23.31
C ALA A 97 30.63 -0.98 -22.76
N LYS A 98 29.37 -1.33 -22.54
CA LYS A 98 28.46 -0.49 -21.74
C LYS A 98 29.16 -0.27 -20.42
N SER A 99 29.60 0.96 -20.16
CA SER A 99 30.07 1.34 -18.83
C SER A 99 28.94 0.99 -17.87
N LYS A 100 29.26 0.22 -16.84
CA LYS A 100 28.30 -0.04 -15.77
C LYS A 100 27.90 1.34 -15.25
N PRO A 101 26.60 1.67 -15.18
CA PRO A 101 26.20 2.96 -14.64
C PRO A 101 26.81 3.09 -13.25
N PRO A 102 27.47 4.22 -12.93
CA PRO A 102 28.03 4.45 -11.61
C PRO A 102 26.94 4.23 -10.56
N VAL A 103 27.34 3.63 -9.44
CA VAL A 103 26.46 3.41 -8.30
C VAL A 103 25.99 4.78 -7.81
N MET A 104 24.69 5.05 -7.89
CA MET A 104 24.11 6.30 -7.41
C MET A 104 24.32 6.42 -5.90
N ARG A 105 24.76 7.60 -5.43
CA ARG A 105 25.00 7.86 -4.00
C ARG A 105 23.68 8.15 -3.29
N GLU A 106 23.51 7.64 -2.08
CA GLU A 106 22.36 7.98 -1.22
C GLU A 106 22.47 9.41 -0.65
N ALA A 107 21.33 10.05 -0.37
CA ALA A 107 21.29 11.36 0.27
C ALA A 107 21.75 11.25 1.74
N LEU A 108 22.70 12.10 2.15
CA LEU A 108 23.30 12.04 3.50
C LEU A 108 23.02 13.31 4.31
N ALA A 109 22.93 14.47 3.65
CA ALA A 109 22.75 15.74 4.33
C ALA A 109 21.27 16.13 4.46
N PRO A 110 20.89 16.90 5.50
CA PRO A 110 19.55 17.47 5.63
C PRO A 110 19.16 18.34 4.43
N SER A 111 20.12 19.06 3.85
CA SER A 111 19.94 19.88 2.64
C SER A 111 19.62 19.05 1.38
N GLU A 112 20.06 17.80 1.34
CA GLU A 112 19.72 16.82 0.29
C GLU A 112 18.35 16.16 0.55
N GLY A 113 17.76 16.45 1.71
CA GLY A 113 16.50 15.89 2.18
C GLY A 113 16.64 14.58 2.97
N ALA A 114 17.86 14.22 3.41
CA ALA A 114 18.05 13.14 4.36
C ALA A 114 17.53 13.54 5.75
N LYS A 115 16.66 12.73 6.34
CA LYS A 115 16.18 12.94 7.71
C LYS A 115 16.90 11.98 8.65
N VAL A 116 17.72 12.52 9.55
CA VAL A 116 18.34 11.74 10.63
C VAL A 116 17.38 11.67 11.80
N ALA A 117 17.15 10.48 12.34
CA ALA A 117 16.34 10.29 13.54
C ALA A 117 17.01 11.01 14.72
N ASN A 118 16.31 11.97 15.32
CA ASN A 118 16.79 12.70 16.48
C ASN A 118 16.00 12.28 17.72
N GLY A 119 16.69 11.69 18.70
CA GLY A 119 16.06 11.21 19.94
C GLY A 119 15.42 12.31 20.78
N THR A 120 15.77 13.59 20.57
CA THR A 120 15.09 14.70 21.26
C THR A 120 13.64 14.86 20.84
N LYS A 121 13.33 14.68 19.55
CA LYS A 121 11.96 14.77 19.01
C LYS A 121 11.10 13.60 19.47
N GLU A 122 11.68 12.41 19.53
CA GLU A 122 10.97 11.25 20.05
C GLU A 122 10.61 11.44 21.53
N ARG A 123 11.54 11.98 22.33
CA ARG A 123 11.27 12.32 23.73
C ARG A 123 10.19 13.39 23.89
N SER A 124 10.17 14.41 23.03
CA SER A 124 9.11 15.43 23.10
C SER A 124 7.73 14.85 22.73
N ILE A 125 7.67 13.93 21.77
CA ILE A 125 6.45 13.20 21.42
C ILE A 125 6.00 12.33 22.60
N ILE A 126 6.90 11.56 23.21
CA ILE A 126 6.58 10.73 24.38
C ILE A 126 6.08 11.59 25.55
N ASN A 127 6.73 12.72 25.83
CA ASN A 127 6.30 13.65 26.87
C ASN A 127 4.92 14.23 26.58
N ARG A 128 4.62 14.58 25.32
CA ARG A 128 3.27 15.01 24.90
C ARG A 128 2.24 13.90 25.03
N MET A 129 2.59 12.66 24.71
CA MET A 129 1.69 11.51 24.90
C MET A 129 1.43 11.20 26.38
N ALA A 130 2.37 11.56 27.27
CA ALA A 130 2.28 11.32 28.70
C ALA A 130 1.68 12.51 29.48
N SER A 131 1.49 13.68 28.85
CA SER A 131 0.91 14.85 29.51
C SER A 131 -0.58 14.66 29.80
N GLU A 132 -1.05 15.19 30.93
CA GLU A 132 -2.45 15.11 31.36
C GLU A 132 -3.43 15.77 30.36
N ASP A 133 -2.94 16.71 29.56
CA ASP A 133 -3.72 17.43 28.54
C ASP A 133 -3.94 16.62 27.24
N CYS A 134 -3.26 15.49 27.06
CA CYS A 134 -3.38 14.67 25.84
C CYS A 134 -4.39 13.55 26.07
N ALA A 135 -5.57 13.68 25.47
CA ALA A 135 -6.59 12.64 25.52
C ALA A 135 -6.28 11.50 24.53
N TRP A 136 -6.90 10.34 24.75
CA TRP A 136 -6.83 9.22 23.81
C TRP A 136 -7.32 9.57 22.40
N ASP A 137 -8.27 10.51 22.31
CA ASP A 137 -8.81 10.99 21.05
C ASP A 137 -7.78 11.79 20.26
N ASP A 138 -6.83 12.48 20.92
CA ASP A 138 -5.81 13.29 20.26
C ASP A 138 -4.73 12.45 19.57
N ILE A 139 -4.65 11.16 19.90
CA ILE A 139 -3.64 10.22 19.39
C ILE A 139 -4.24 9.39 18.26
N LEU A 140 -3.43 9.14 17.23
CA LEU A 140 -3.85 8.32 16.11
C LEU A 140 -3.93 6.84 16.45
N SER A 141 -5.07 6.25 16.11
CA SER A 141 -5.25 4.80 16.14
C SER A 141 -4.22 4.09 15.25
N LYS A 142 -3.95 2.82 15.57
CA LYS A 142 -3.02 2.00 14.77
C LYS A 142 -3.46 1.87 13.32
N GLU A 143 -4.77 1.80 13.08
CA GLU A 143 -5.35 1.70 11.73
C GLU A 143 -5.16 2.99 10.94
N GLN A 144 -5.42 4.16 11.54
CA GLN A 144 -5.18 5.45 10.90
C GLN A 144 -3.70 5.66 10.56
N ARG A 145 -2.79 5.32 11.49
CA ARG A 145 -1.34 5.41 11.26
C ARG A 145 -0.86 4.52 10.12
N ALA A 146 -1.48 3.36 9.91
CA ALA A 146 -1.08 2.43 8.85
C ALA A 146 -1.26 3.01 7.44
N PHE A 147 -2.13 4.01 7.27
CA PHE A 147 -2.41 4.65 5.99
C PHE A 147 -1.82 6.06 5.86
N GLN A 148 -1.17 6.60 6.88
CA GLN A 148 -0.63 7.96 6.95
C GLN A 148 0.90 7.98 6.88
N ASP A 149 1.50 9.16 6.96
CA ASP A 149 2.94 9.29 7.12
C ASP A 149 3.40 8.54 8.39
N PRO A 150 4.50 7.75 8.34
CA PRO A 150 4.99 7.00 9.50
C PRO A 150 5.32 7.85 10.73
N GLU A 151 5.51 9.16 10.56
CA GLU A 151 5.80 10.11 11.64
C GLU A 151 4.53 10.65 12.31
N ALA A 152 3.36 10.53 11.66
CA ALA A 152 2.11 11.03 12.22
C ALA A 152 1.73 10.24 13.50
N ARG A 153 1.54 10.95 14.61
CA ARG A 153 1.15 10.42 15.92
C ARG A 153 -0.12 11.07 16.46
N PHE A 154 -0.37 12.33 16.10
CA PHE A 154 -1.50 13.10 16.62
C PHE A 154 -2.56 13.41 15.54
N MET A 155 -3.79 13.69 15.96
CA MET A 155 -4.90 14.05 15.05
C MET A 155 -4.59 15.25 14.16
N GLU A 156 -3.88 16.25 14.69
CA GLU A 156 -3.48 17.47 13.98
C GLU A 156 -2.59 17.20 12.77
N GLU A 157 -1.90 16.05 12.77
CA GLU A 157 -0.95 15.65 11.72
C GLU A 157 -1.64 14.84 10.61
N LEU A 158 -2.94 14.53 10.74
CA LEU A 158 -3.69 13.82 9.71
C LEU A 158 -3.81 14.66 8.45
N ARG A 159 -3.50 14.03 7.32
CA ARG A 159 -3.74 14.59 5.99
C ARG A 159 -4.82 13.79 5.27
N PRO A 160 -5.66 14.43 4.45
CA PRO A 160 -6.63 13.70 3.64
C PRO A 160 -5.90 12.78 2.66
N LEU A 161 -6.29 11.50 2.64
CA LEU A 161 -5.73 10.52 1.72
C LEU A 161 -6.52 10.50 0.40
N PRO A 162 -5.85 10.39 -0.75
CA PRO A 162 -6.54 10.23 -2.02
C PRO A 162 -7.31 8.90 -2.04
N VAL A 163 -8.52 8.92 -2.62
CA VAL A 163 -9.36 7.72 -2.72
C VAL A 163 -8.68 6.67 -3.60
N LEU A 164 -8.59 5.44 -3.08
CA LEU A 164 -8.01 4.32 -3.82
C LEU A 164 -8.83 4.02 -5.08
N LEU A 165 -8.14 4.04 -6.23
CA LEU A 165 -8.74 3.72 -7.52
C LEU A 165 -9.19 2.24 -7.54
N ARG A 166 -10.42 2.01 -7.99
CA ARG A 166 -10.96 0.66 -8.17
C ARG A 166 -10.66 0.14 -9.57
N THR A 167 -10.24 -1.11 -9.66
CA THR A 167 -9.97 -1.76 -10.95
C THR A 167 -11.11 -2.68 -11.35
N LYS A 168 -11.56 -2.59 -12.60
CA LYS A 168 -12.43 -3.60 -13.22
C LYS A 168 -11.58 -4.75 -13.74
N ARG A 169 -11.77 -5.97 -13.21
CA ARG A 169 -10.95 -7.14 -13.54
C ARG A 169 -11.55 -7.94 -14.69
N SER A 170 -10.69 -8.31 -15.64
CA SER A 170 -10.97 -9.28 -16.71
C SER A 170 -10.41 -10.64 -16.31
N LYS A 171 -11.11 -11.73 -16.62
CA LYS A 171 -10.63 -13.09 -16.38
C LYS A 171 -10.39 -13.80 -17.70
N ARG A 172 -9.20 -14.40 -17.84
CA ARG A 172 -8.81 -15.23 -18.97
C ARG A 172 -8.54 -16.65 -18.48
N CYS A 173 -8.91 -17.63 -19.28
CA CYS A 173 -8.54 -19.01 -19.02
C CYS A 173 -7.02 -19.17 -19.15
N LYS A 174 -6.40 -19.92 -18.24
CA LYS A 174 -4.96 -20.19 -18.26
C LYS A 174 -4.55 -21.02 -19.48
N SER A 175 -5.35 -22.03 -19.84
CA SER A 175 -5.02 -22.97 -20.91
C SER A 175 -5.28 -22.40 -22.30
N CYS A 176 -6.50 -21.92 -22.58
CA CYS A 176 -6.89 -21.46 -23.93
C CYS A 176 -6.80 -19.95 -24.15
N LYS A 177 -6.40 -19.16 -23.13
CA LYS A 177 -6.31 -17.69 -23.17
C LYS A 177 -7.63 -16.95 -23.52
N HIS A 178 -8.74 -17.68 -23.62
CA HIS A 178 -10.07 -17.14 -23.90
C HIS A 178 -10.56 -16.26 -22.74
N ILE A 179 -11.29 -15.19 -23.06
CA ILE A 179 -11.81 -14.25 -22.07
C ILE A 179 -13.11 -14.79 -21.50
N LEU A 180 -13.11 -15.20 -20.23
CA LEU A 180 -14.29 -15.73 -19.55
C LEU A 180 -15.19 -14.59 -19.04
N VAL A 181 -14.59 -13.52 -18.54
CA VAL A 181 -15.32 -12.38 -17.96
C VAL A 181 -14.69 -11.08 -18.43
N LYS A 182 -15.50 -10.20 -19.02
CA LYS A 182 -15.11 -8.84 -19.40
C LYS A 182 -16.19 -7.83 -18.97
N PRO A 183 -15.97 -7.08 -17.87
CA PRO A 183 -16.89 -6.02 -17.48
C PRO A 183 -16.86 -4.86 -18.48
N GLU A 184 -17.95 -4.09 -18.54
CA GLU A 184 -17.98 -2.84 -19.31
C GLU A 184 -17.10 -1.77 -18.67
N ILE A 185 -16.42 -0.95 -19.48
CA ILE A 185 -15.48 0.08 -19.03
C ILE A 185 -16.22 1.21 -18.29
N LYS A 186 -17.46 1.51 -18.70
CA LYS A 186 -18.29 2.57 -18.11
C LYS A 186 -18.40 2.40 -16.59
N PRO A 187 -17.94 3.36 -15.76
CA PRO A 187 -17.91 3.22 -14.30
C PRO A 187 -19.28 2.88 -13.69
N ALA A 188 -20.35 3.52 -14.16
CA ALA A 188 -21.71 3.31 -13.69
C ALA A 188 -22.32 1.95 -14.11
N SER A 189 -21.74 1.26 -15.10
CA SER A 189 -22.30 0.01 -15.61
C SER A 189 -21.83 -1.19 -14.80
N THR A 190 -22.80 -1.97 -14.31
CA THR A 190 -22.62 -3.30 -13.72
C THR A 190 -22.68 -4.41 -14.78
N ARG A 191 -22.90 -4.06 -16.05
CA ARG A 191 -23.04 -5.03 -17.14
C ARG A 191 -21.68 -5.60 -17.56
N PHE A 192 -21.71 -6.88 -17.94
CA PHE A 192 -20.59 -7.56 -18.56
C PHE A 192 -20.77 -7.59 -20.08
N ARG A 193 -19.72 -7.22 -20.83
CA ARG A 193 -19.70 -7.41 -22.28
C ARG A 193 -19.54 -8.88 -22.64
N ILE A 194 -18.77 -9.62 -21.85
CA ILE A 194 -18.58 -11.08 -21.96
C ILE A 194 -18.81 -11.68 -20.57
N ARG A 195 -19.69 -12.69 -20.48
CA ARG A 195 -20.04 -13.37 -19.23
C ARG A 195 -20.21 -14.87 -19.48
N LEU A 196 -19.11 -15.61 -19.40
CA LEU A 196 -19.09 -17.08 -19.42
C LEU A 196 -19.03 -17.59 -17.98
N ILE A 197 -20.18 -17.69 -17.33
CA ILE A 197 -20.30 -18.20 -15.96
C ILE A 197 -20.74 -19.66 -15.96
N ALA A 198 -20.19 -20.46 -15.04
CA ALA A 198 -20.50 -21.89 -14.92
C ALA A 198 -22.01 -22.16 -14.77
N LEU A 199 -22.74 -21.28 -14.06
CA LEU A 199 -24.19 -21.40 -13.85
C LEU A 199 -25.01 -21.44 -15.16
N SER A 200 -24.47 -20.95 -16.27
CA SER A 200 -25.14 -20.99 -17.58
C SER A 200 -24.83 -22.24 -18.39
N TYR A 201 -23.79 -23.00 -18.03
CA TYR A 201 -23.27 -24.13 -18.82
C TYR A 201 -23.24 -25.47 -18.05
N ILE A 202 -23.63 -25.46 -16.78
CA ILE A 202 -23.68 -26.64 -15.91
C ILE A 202 -25.10 -26.74 -15.33
N PRO A 203 -25.68 -27.94 -15.17
CA PRO A 203 -26.95 -28.09 -14.49
C PRO A 203 -26.90 -27.47 -13.09
N LEU A 204 -27.97 -26.79 -12.71
CA LEU A 204 -28.08 -26.14 -11.40
C LEU A 204 -28.62 -27.14 -10.37
N PRO A 205 -27.80 -27.61 -9.40
CA PRO A 205 -28.29 -28.41 -8.29
C PRO A 205 -28.91 -27.50 -7.22
N THR A 206 -30.10 -27.87 -6.74
CA THR A 206 -30.74 -27.24 -5.60
C THR A 206 -31.13 -28.30 -4.59
N ILE A 207 -30.84 -28.06 -3.32
CA ILE A 207 -31.14 -28.99 -2.22
C ILE A 207 -32.18 -28.33 -1.33
N ARG A 208 -33.26 -29.04 -1.03
CA ARG A 208 -34.29 -28.59 -0.09
C ARG A 208 -34.62 -29.73 0.87
N PRO A 209 -34.86 -29.47 2.16
CA PRO A 209 -35.32 -30.51 3.08
C PRO A 209 -36.68 -31.04 2.61
N LEU A 210 -36.80 -32.35 2.53
CA LEU A 210 -38.10 -33.02 2.36
C LEU A 210 -38.78 -33.00 3.72
N MET A 211 -39.89 -32.29 3.82
CA MET A 211 -40.74 -32.40 4.99
C MET A 211 -41.35 -33.81 5.00
N PRO A 212 -41.24 -34.56 6.11
CA PRO A 212 -42.15 -35.68 6.30
C PRO A 212 -43.57 -35.12 6.27
N ALA A 213 -44.43 -35.69 5.43
CA ALA A 213 -45.83 -35.32 5.36
C ALA A 213 -46.39 -35.26 6.79
N ALA A 214 -47.09 -34.17 7.12
CA ALA A 214 -47.80 -34.06 8.38
C ALA A 214 -48.68 -35.31 8.55
N LEU A 215 -48.56 -35.98 9.70
CA LEU A 215 -49.51 -37.01 10.11
C LEU A 215 -50.94 -36.42 9.98
N PRO A 216 -51.94 -37.21 9.55
CA PRO A 216 -53.29 -36.70 9.34
C PRO A 216 -53.80 -36.08 10.65
N GLY A 217 -53.99 -34.76 10.65
CA GLY A 217 -54.45 -33.99 11.81
C GLY A 217 -53.61 -32.78 12.22
N GLN A 218 -52.42 -32.56 11.65
CA GLN A 218 -51.64 -31.34 11.92
C GLN A 218 -51.64 -30.36 10.74
N SER A 219 -52.40 -29.28 10.86
CA SER A 219 -52.37 -28.13 9.95
C SER A 219 -51.14 -27.28 10.21
N VAL A 220 -50.05 -27.56 9.51
CA VAL A 220 -48.85 -26.72 9.55
C VAL A 220 -48.90 -25.69 8.41
N SER A 221 -49.05 -24.41 8.76
CA SER A 221 -48.99 -23.29 7.82
C SER A 221 -47.66 -23.29 7.07
N ALA A 222 -47.75 -23.25 5.74
CA ALA A 222 -46.72 -23.68 4.78
C ALA A 222 -45.44 -22.82 4.67
N THR A 223 -45.15 -21.88 5.58
CA THR A 223 -44.16 -20.84 5.25
C THR A 223 -43.13 -20.43 6.31
N SER A 224 -43.09 -20.93 7.55
CA SER A 224 -42.01 -20.41 8.45
C SER A 224 -41.47 -21.27 9.60
N LEU A 225 -42.13 -22.30 10.11
CA LEU A 225 -41.74 -22.86 11.43
C LEU A 225 -41.07 -24.25 11.44
N LEU A 226 -40.82 -24.87 10.28
CA LEU A 226 -40.35 -26.27 10.23
C LEU A 226 -39.21 -26.53 9.23
N GLN A 227 -38.49 -25.49 8.80
CA GLN A 227 -37.22 -25.75 8.12
C GLN A 227 -36.21 -26.27 9.15
N PRO A 228 -35.63 -27.47 8.98
CA PRO A 228 -34.57 -27.94 9.85
C PRO A 228 -33.44 -26.90 9.81
N LYS A 229 -33.12 -26.33 10.97
CA LYS A 229 -31.99 -25.42 11.11
C LYS A 229 -30.72 -26.22 10.83
N LEU A 230 -30.15 -26.02 9.63
CA LEU A 230 -28.95 -26.73 9.16
C LEU A 230 -27.76 -26.58 10.11
N ASP A 231 -27.70 -25.47 10.86
CA ASP A 231 -26.63 -25.20 11.83
C ASP A 231 -26.78 -26.00 13.14
N SER A 232 -27.93 -26.66 13.37
CA SER A 232 -28.23 -27.39 14.61
C SER A 232 -28.93 -28.73 14.35
N LEU A 233 -28.33 -29.57 13.51
CA LEU A 233 -28.82 -30.93 13.26
C LEU A 233 -28.56 -31.83 14.47
N THR A 234 -29.53 -32.67 14.83
CA THR A 234 -29.35 -33.67 15.88
C THR A 234 -28.53 -34.84 15.35
N PRO A 235 -27.43 -35.24 16.01
CA PRO A 235 -26.67 -36.41 15.61
C PRO A 235 -27.56 -37.66 15.53
N LEU A 236 -27.22 -38.56 14.60
CA LEU A 236 -27.89 -39.85 14.42
C LEU A 236 -29.37 -39.79 14.01
N ARG A 237 -29.90 -38.60 13.66
CA ARG A 237 -31.25 -38.46 13.11
C ARG A 237 -31.20 -38.34 11.58
N PRO A 238 -31.82 -39.26 10.82
CA PRO A 238 -31.86 -39.15 9.37
C PRO A 238 -32.75 -37.97 8.95
N ILE A 239 -32.25 -37.17 8.01
CA ILE A 239 -32.96 -36.04 7.42
C ILE A 239 -33.05 -36.28 5.92
N GLN A 240 -34.26 -36.17 5.39
CA GLN A 240 -34.51 -36.36 3.96
C GLN A 240 -34.32 -35.03 3.23
N TYR A 241 -33.67 -35.09 2.07
CA TYR A 241 -33.46 -33.94 1.21
C TYR A 241 -33.91 -34.25 -0.21
N LEU A 242 -34.59 -33.30 -0.83
CA LEU A 242 -34.89 -33.27 -2.25
C LEU A 242 -33.73 -32.58 -2.97
N LEU A 243 -33.02 -33.33 -3.81
CA LEU A 243 -32.06 -32.78 -4.77
C LEU A 243 -32.76 -32.59 -6.11
N THR A 244 -32.97 -31.34 -6.51
CA THR A 244 -33.50 -30.99 -7.84
C THR A 244 -32.35 -30.50 -8.72
N LEU A 245 -32.12 -31.16 -9.86
CA LEU A 245 -31.18 -30.71 -10.89
C LEU A 245 -31.96 -30.08 -12.05
N LYS A 246 -31.69 -28.80 -12.34
CA LYS A 246 -32.25 -28.11 -13.50
C LYS A 246 -31.18 -28.03 -14.60
N ASN A 247 -31.41 -28.72 -15.72
CA ASN A 247 -30.55 -28.59 -16.90
C ASN A 247 -30.88 -27.29 -17.64
N HIS A 248 -29.89 -26.44 -17.85
CA HIS A 248 -30.01 -25.21 -18.65
C HIS A 248 -29.53 -25.39 -20.09
N MET A 249 -28.90 -26.53 -20.39
CA MET A 249 -28.45 -26.89 -21.71
C MET A 249 -29.53 -27.70 -22.43
N PHE A 250 -29.55 -27.60 -23.76
CA PHE A 250 -30.38 -28.48 -24.59
C PHE A 250 -29.79 -29.90 -24.68
N ASP A 251 -28.49 -30.05 -24.46
CA ASP A 251 -27.81 -31.34 -24.51
C ASP A 251 -28.18 -32.22 -23.32
N PRO A 252 -28.36 -33.54 -23.53
CA PRO A 252 -28.65 -34.47 -22.46
C PRO A 252 -27.45 -34.59 -21.50
N VAL A 253 -27.70 -34.50 -20.20
CA VAL A 253 -26.65 -34.61 -19.18
C VAL A 253 -26.83 -35.91 -18.39
N LYS A 254 -25.72 -36.66 -18.23
CA LYS A 254 -25.67 -37.85 -17.38
C LYS A 254 -25.37 -37.43 -15.94
N VAL A 255 -26.31 -37.68 -15.04
CA VAL A 255 -26.14 -37.44 -13.60
C VAL A 255 -25.77 -38.75 -12.92
N THR A 256 -24.62 -38.79 -12.24
CA THR A 256 -24.19 -39.93 -11.42
C THR A 256 -24.02 -39.48 -9.98
N LEU A 257 -24.66 -40.18 -9.04
CA LEU A 257 -24.40 -39.99 -7.62
C LEU A 257 -23.07 -40.67 -7.29
N ALA A 258 -22.01 -39.88 -7.13
CA ALA A 258 -20.71 -40.37 -6.69
C ALA A 258 -20.74 -40.58 -5.16
N THR A 259 -21.58 -41.49 -4.69
CA THR A 259 -21.45 -42.04 -3.35
C THR A 259 -20.41 -43.15 -3.43
N PRO A 260 -19.22 -43.02 -2.80
CA PRO A 260 -18.41 -44.21 -2.56
C PRO A 260 -19.27 -45.18 -1.74
N SER A 261 -19.21 -46.48 -2.06
CA SER A 261 -19.91 -47.53 -1.31
C SER A 261 -19.45 -47.65 0.14
N VAL A 262 -18.43 -46.88 0.53
CA VAL A 262 -17.87 -46.78 1.86
C VAL A 262 -17.71 -45.29 2.16
N THR A 263 -18.36 -44.81 3.21
CA THR A 263 -18.16 -43.44 3.73
C THR A 263 -16.69 -43.31 4.16
N PRO A 264 -15.89 -42.41 3.55
CA PRO A 264 -14.52 -42.20 4.00
C PRO A 264 -14.54 -41.59 5.41
N GLY A 265 -14.04 -42.33 6.40
CA GLY A 265 -14.04 -41.96 7.80
C GLY A 265 -13.48 -43.09 8.68
N ARG A 266 -13.28 -42.81 9.98
CA ARG A 266 -12.71 -43.77 10.95
C ARG A 266 -13.61 -44.98 11.21
N ILE A 267 -14.92 -44.84 10.98
CA ILE A 267 -15.90 -45.90 11.10
C ILE A 267 -16.55 -46.05 9.71
N GLY A 268 -16.10 -47.05 8.95
CA GLY A 268 -16.70 -47.36 7.66
C GLY A 268 -18.05 -48.02 7.87
N SER A 269 -19.13 -47.39 7.41
CA SER A 269 -20.45 -48.03 7.28
C SER A 269 -20.64 -48.50 5.84
N ARG A 270 -21.07 -49.75 5.68
CA ARG A 270 -21.48 -50.35 4.40
C ARG A 270 -22.99 -50.21 4.21
#